data_AF-A9UFD0-F1
#
_entry.id   AF-A9UFD0-F1
#
_cell.length_a   1.000
_cell.length_b   1.000
_cell.length_c   1.000
_cell.angle_alpha   90.00
_cell.angle_beta   90.00
_cell.angle_gamma   90.00
#
_symmetry.space_group_name_H-M   'P 1'
#
loop_
_entity.id
_entity.type
_entity.pdbx_description
1 polymer ?
#
loop_
_entity_poly.entity_id
_entity_poly.type
_entity_poly.pdbx_seq_one_letter_code
_entity_poly.pdbx_strand_id
1 'polypeptide(L)'
;KTWQGGSGYARKIVFRGIRMSNVSNPIIIDQYYCDSSRQCQNQTSAVKVHQISFIEIKGTSTTKDAIKFSCSDSSPCEKIYLQDINMSLESGGNASAYCWKASGFSSGLVNPPSCLTRAVVGLINQNVGSSKKVDVA
;
A
#
# COMPACT_ATOMS: atom_id res chain seq x y z
N LYS A 1 5.31 -11.42 2.03
CA LYS A 1 6.68 -10.87 2.06
C LYS A 1 7.48 -11.49 0.92
N THR A 2 8.45 -10.79 0.36
CA THR A 2 9.32 -11.31 -0.71
C THR A 2 10.77 -10.92 -0.43
N TRP A 3 11.71 -11.78 -0.80
CA TRP A 3 13.15 -11.55 -0.59
C TRP A 3 13.67 -10.38 -1.46
N GLN A 4 14.54 -9.55 -0.89
CA GLN A 4 15.21 -8.49 -1.66
C GLN A 4 16.20 -9.08 -2.68
N GLY A 5 16.19 -8.57 -3.91
CA GLY A 5 16.91 -9.18 -5.04
C GLY A 5 16.17 -10.35 -5.68
N GLY A 6 15.03 -10.77 -5.14
CA GLY A 6 14.22 -11.85 -5.69
C GLY A 6 13.60 -11.51 -7.05
N SER A 7 13.22 -12.55 -7.80
CA SER A 7 12.53 -12.42 -9.08
C SER A 7 11.31 -13.35 -9.14
N GLY A 8 10.34 -13.01 -10.00
CA GLY A 8 9.08 -13.74 -10.14
C GLY A 8 7.86 -12.85 -9.91
N TYR A 9 6.71 -13.47 -9.64
CA TYR A 9 5.43 -12.77 -9.51
C TYR A 9 4.59 -13.30 -8.36
N ALA A 10 4.01 -12.39 -7.59
CA ALA A 10 2.88 -12.65 -6.68
C ALA A 10 1.71 -11.78 -7.15
N ARG A 11 0.66 -12.40 -7.70
CA ARG A 11 -0.43 -11.65 -8.32
C ARG A 11 -1.79 -12.31 -8.20
N LYS A 12 -2.85 -11.49 -8.26
CA LYS A 12 -4.25 -11.93 -8.20
C LYS A 12 -4.57 -12.69 -6.91
N ILE A 13 -4.11 -12.16 -5.79
CA ILE A 13 -4.33 -12.75 -4.46
C ILE A 13 -5.40 -11.94 -3.74
N VAL A 14 -6.33 -12.63 -3.08
CA VAL A 14 -7.43 -12.00 -2.33
C VAL A 14 -7.41 -12.49 -0.89
N PHE A 15 -7.38 -11.54 0.05
CA PHE A 15 -7.59 -11.75 1.47
C PHE A 15 -8.94 -11.15 1.85
N ARG A 16 -9.87 -11.96 2.35
CA ARG A 16 -11.23 -11.51 2.65
C ARG A 16 -11.77 -12.02 3.99
N GLY A 17 -12.51 -11.17 4.68
CA GLY A 17 -13.31 -11.55 5.86
C GLY A 17 -12.47 -11.93 7.07
N ILE A 18 -11.29 -11.33 7.20
CA ILE A 18 -10.32 -11.68 8.25
C ILE A 18 -10.54 -10.78 9.48
N ARG A 19 -10.55 -11.41 10.66
CA ARG A 19 -10.54 -10.71 11.96
C ARG A 19 -9.22 -10.97 12.68
N MET A 20 -8.57 -9.92 13.14
CA MET A 20 -7.29 -9.99 13.86
C MET A 20 -7.39 -9.28 15.21
N SER A 21 -6.68 -9.77 16.22
CA SER A 21 -6.60 -9.13 17.54
C SER A 21 -5.16 -9.18 18.03
N ASN A 22 -4.68 -8.05 18.58
CA ASN A 22 -3.36 -7.94 19.18
C ASN A 22 -2.21 -8.32 18.23
N VAL A 23 -2.28 -7.89 16.96
CA VAL A 23 -1.29 -8.21 15.91
C VAL A 23 -0.39 -7.00 15.62
N SER A 24 0.92 -7.17 15.47
CA SER A 24 1.84 -6.03 15.27
C SER A 24 1.56 -5.20 14.03
N ASN A 25 1.44 -5.82 12.85
CA ASN A 25 1.06 -5.13 11.60
C ASN A 25 0.08 -6.06 10.86
N PRO A 26 -1.23 -5.90 11.06
CA PRO A 26 -2.25 -6.79 10.49
C PRO A 26 -2.16 -6.97 8.96
N ILE A 27 -1.87 -5.91 8.20
CA ILE A 27 -1.82 -5.96 6.73
C ILE A 27 -0.44 -5.51 6.26
N ILE A 28 0.36 -6.44 5.71
CA ILE A 28 1.72 -6.14 5.28
C ILE A 28 2.06 -6.65 3.88
N ILE A 29 2.79 -5.80 3.15
CA ILE A 29 3.59 -6.20 1.99
C ILE A 29 4.99 -5.64 2.25
N ASP A 30 5.97 -6.54 2.28
CA ASP A 30 7.37 -6.21 2.53
C ASP A 30 8.20 -6.89 1.44
N GLN A 31 8.73 -6.09 0.51
CA GLN A 31 9.62 -6.52 -0.57
C GLN A 31 11.11 -6.41 -0.21
N TYR A 32 11.44 -5.94 1.01
CA TYR A 32 12.80 -5.84 1.52
C TYR A 32 13.10 -6.92 2.56
N TYR A 33 12.32 -8.00 2.58
CA TYR A 33 12.44 -9.05 3.58
C TYR A 33 13.83 -9.69 3.54
N CYS A 34 14.43 -9.83 4.72
CA CYS A 34 15.70 -10.49 4.94
C CYS A 34 15.74 -11.00 6.39
N ASP A 35 15.75 -12.32 6.59
CA ASP A 35 15.94 -12.98 7.88
C ASP A 35 17.29 -13.73 7.96
N SER A 36 18.17 -13.47 6.99
CA SER A 36 19.52 -14.02 6.96
C SER A 36 20.34 -13.54 8.16
N SER A 37 21.13 -14.45 8.73
CA SER A 37 22.09 -14.13 9.79
C SER A 37 23.19 -13.17 9.34
N ARG A 38 23.45 -13.13 8.03
CA ARG A 38 24.29 -12.11 7.39
C ARG A 38 23.41 -10.98 6.86
N GLN A 39 23.87 -9.74 7.03
CA GLN A 39 23.20 -8.57 6.49
C GLN A 39 23.02 -8.72 4.97
N CYS A 40 21.77 -8.69 4.51
CA CYS A 40 21.50 -8.65 3.09
C CYS A 40 22.00 -7.34 2.50
N GLN A 41 22.61 -7.41 1.32
CA GLN A 41 22.92 -6.21 0.56
C GLN A 41 21.62 -5.53 0.13
N ASN A 42 21.57 -4.21 0.26
CA ASN A 42 20.45 -3.41 -0.21
C ASN A 42 20.26 -3.64 -1.71
N GLN A 43 19.17 -4.31 -2.04
CA GLN A 43 18.78 -4.55 -3.43
C GLN A 43 17.43 -3.91 -3.69
N THR A 44 17.34 -3.20 -4.80
CA THR A 44 16.09 -2.60 -5.22
C THR A 44 15.24 -3.59 -6.00
N SER A 45 15.79 -4.56 -6.75
CA SER A 45 14.97 -5.57 -7.44
C SER A 45 14.19 -6.43 -6.46
N ALA A 46 12.97 -6.80 -6.81
CA ALA A 46 12.14 -7.69 -6.01
C ALA A 46 11.13 -8.43 -6.89
N VAL A 47 10.51 -9.46 -6.32
CA VAL A 47 9.36 -10.17 -6.90
C VAL A 47 8.26 -9.16 -7.21
N LYS A 48 7.71 -9.17 -8.44
CA LYS A 48 6.64 -8.24 -8.82
C LYS A 48 5.33 -8.58 -8.11
N VAL A 49 4.83 -7.63 -7.30
CA VAL A 49 3.57 -7.73 -6.57
C VAL A 49 2.48 -6.94 -7.29
N HIS A 50 1.41 -7.59 -7.73
CA HIS A 50 0.40 -6.96 -8.59
C HIS A 50 -1.01 -7.50 -8.36
N GLN A 51 -2.03 -6.64 -8.32
CA GLN A 51 -3.43 -7.07 -8.15
C GLN A 51 -3.63 -7.89 -6.86
N ILE A 52 -3.40 -7.25 -5.71
CA ILE A 52 -3.63 -7.83 -4.40
C ILE A 52 -4.82 -7.13 -3.76
N SER A 53 -5.80 -7.89 -3.29
CA SER A 53 -7.01 -7.34 -2.68
C SER A 53 -7.10 -7.71 -1.20
N PHE A 54 -7.37 -6.73 -0.36
CA PHE A 54 -7.71 -6.88 1.06
C PHE A 54 -9.13 -6.37 1.26
N ILE A 55 -10.03 -7.24 1.71
CA ILE A 55 -11.47 -6.99 1.71
C ILE A 55 -12.05 -7.39 3.08
N GLU A 56 -12.87 -6.52 3.68
CA GLU A 56 -13.60 -6.82 4.93
C GLU A 56 -12.68 -7.26 6.08
N ILE A 57 -11.52 -6.61 6.24
CA ILE A 57 -10.55 -6.94 7.29
C ILE A 57 -10.73 -6.02 8.49
N LYS A 58 -10.92 -6.59 9.67
CA LYS A 58 -11.15 -5.85 10.92
C LYS A 58 -10.23 -6.31 12.04
N GLY A 59 -9.86 -5.42 12.95
CA GLY A 59 -9.06 -5.85 14.10
C GLY A 59 -8.31 -4.77 14.85
N THR A 60 -7.35 -5.22 15.66
CA THR A 60 -6.48 -4.35 16.47
C THR A 60 -5.01 -4.58 16.16
N SER A 61 -4.26 -3.47 16.14
CA SER A 61 -2.83 -3.43 15.88
C SER A 61 -2.04 -3.09 17.16
N THR A 62 -0.93 -3.76 17.42
CA THR A 62 -0.02 -3.40 18.52
C THR A 62 1.05 -2.39 18.13
N THR A 63 1.26 -2.17 16.82
CA THR A 63 2.11 -1.08 16.34
C THR A 63 1.27 -0.01 15.66
N LYS A 64 1.85 1.19 15.53
CA LYS A 64 1.18 2.36 14.93
C LYS A 64 0.64 2.05 13.53
N ASP A 65 1.48 1.46 12.68
CA ASP A 65 1.12 1.15 11.29
C ASP A 65 0.38 -0.18 11.18
N ALA A 66 -0.95 -0.16 11.25
CA ALA A 66 -1.74 -1.38 11.06
C ALA A 66 -1.65 -1.92 9.61
N ILE A 67 -1.44 -1.00 8.66
CA ILE A 67 -1.22 -1.31 7.25
C ILE A 67 0.19 -0.83 6.90
N LYS A 68 1.05 -1.72 6.40
CA LYS A 68 2.43 -1.38 6.01
C LYS A 68 2.81 -2.00 4.68
N PHE A 69 2.92 -1.15 3.66
CA PHE A 69 3.38 -1.53 2.33
C PHE A 69 4.76 -0.93 2.08
N SER A 70 5.80 -1.75 2.19
CA SER A 70 7.18 -1.43 1.89
C SER A 70 7.56 -2.10 0.57
N CYS A 71 7.30 -1.41 -0.54
CA CYS A 71 7.52 -1.94 -1.89
C CYS A 71 8.80 -1.39 -2.52
N SER A 72 9.37 -2.16 -3.43
CA SER A 72 10.63 -1.88 -4.11
C SER A 72 10.53 -0.66 -5.04
N ASP A 73 11.60 0.13 -5.10
CA ASP A 73 11.73 1.26 -6.04
C ASP A 73 11.74 0.83 -7.51
N SER A 74 12.34 -0.32 -7.83
CA SER A 74 12.45 -0.84 -9.21
C SER A 74 11.36 -1.86 -9.57
N SER A 75 10.58 -2.31 -8.58
CA SER A 75 9.42 -3.19 -8.77
C SER A 75 8.28 -2.79 -7.81
N PRO A 76 7.69 -1.59 -8.00
CA PRO A 76 6.59 -1.09 -7.17
C PRO A 76 5.42 -2.06 -7.07
N CYS A 77 4.70 -2.02 -5.96
CA CYS A 77 3.43 -2.74 -5.85
C CYS A 77 2.33 -1.97 -6.56
N GLU A 78 1.64 -2.64 -7.47
CA GLU A 78 0.62 -2.02 -8.32
C GLU A 78 -0.74 -2.71 -8.17
N LYS A 79 -1.80 -1.92 -8.32
CA LYS A 79 -3.19 -2.39 -8.25
C LYS A 79 -3.50 -3.10 -6.93
N ILE A 80 -3.00 -2.55 -5.81
CA ILE A 80 -3.48 -2.96 -4.49
C ILE A 80 -4.91 -2.43 -4.32
N TYR A 81 -5.80 -3.25 -3.78
CA TYR A 81 -7.19 -2.86 -3.52
C TYR A 81 -7.52 -3.05 -2.05
N LEU A 82 -8.00 -1.98 -1.41
CA LEU A 82 -8.47 -1.99 -0.02
C LEU A 82 -9.98 -1.75 0.00
N GLN A 83 -10.73 -2.65 0.60
CA GLN A 83 -12.17 -2.49 0.75
C GLN A 83 -12.61 -2.86 2.16
N ASP A 84 -13.41 -2.00 2.80
CA ASP A 84 -14.06 -2.29 4.08
C ASP A 84 -13.07 -2.74 5.17
N ILE A 85 -11.99 -1.97 5.33
CA ILE A 85 -10.92 -2.16 6.31
C ILE A 85 -11.22 -1.33 7.56
N ASN A 86 -11.15 -1.95 8.74
CA ASN A 86 -11.30 -1.23 10.01
C ASN A 86 -10.32 -1.75 11.07
N MET A 87 -9.26 -0.99 11.30
CA MET A 87 -8.21 -1.28 12.28
C MET A 87 -8.07 -0.14 13.28
N SER A 88 -7.93 -0.49 14.56
CA SER A 88 -7.57 0.43 15.64
C SER A 88 -6.30 -0.03 16.35
N LEU A 89 -5.74 0.81 17.22
CA LEU A 89 -4.67 0.35 18.11
C LEU A 89 -5.26 -0.47 19.25
N GLU A 90 -4.56 -1.54 19.64
CA GLU A 90 -4.92 -2.36 20.80
C GLU A 90 -4.89 -1.53 22.10
N SER A 91 -3.90 -0.64 22.22
CA SER A 91 -3.78 0.30 23.35
C SER A 91 -4.86 1.38 23.39
N GLY A 92 -5.81 1.36 22.46
CA GLY A 92 -6.75 2.45 22.20
C GLY A 92 -6.17 3.52 21.27
N GLY A 93 -7.07 4.23 20.59
CA GLY A 93 -6.74 5.26 19.61
C GLY A 93 -6.64 4.76 18.17
N ASN A 94 -6.15 5.65 17.30
CA ASN A 94 -6.15 5.44 15.86
C ASN A 94 -4.84 4.79 15.39
N ALA A 95 -4.97 3.74 14.59
CA ALA A 95 -3.85 3.20 13.83
C ALA A 95 -3.52 4.11 12.62
N SER A 96 -2.42 3.84 11.94
CA SER A 96 -1.99 4.49 10.70
C SER A 96 -1.72 3.47 9.60
N ALA A 97 -1.56 3.99 8.38
CA ALA A 97 -1.11 3.24 7.22
C ALA A 97 0.20 3.86 6.71
N TYR A 98 1.17 3.02 6.38
CA TYR A 98 2.43 3.38 5.73
C TYR A 98 2.52 2.76 4.34
N CYS A 99 2.89 3.57 3.35
CA CYS A 99 3.05 3.15 1.96
C CYS A 99 4.34 3.72 1.37
N TRP A 100 5.16 2.85 0.81
CA TRP A 100 6.29 3.18 -0.04
C TRP A 100 6.17 2.42 -1.35
N LYS A 101 6.22 3.14 -2.48
CA LYS A 101 6.09 2.58 -3.85
C LYS A 101 4.90 1.63 -4.02
N ALA A 102 3.77 2.00 -3.42
CA ALA A 102 2.54 1.22 -3.44
C ALA A 102 1.41 2.06 -4.04
N SER A 103 0.78 1.55 -5.10
CA SER A 103 -0.32 2.22 -5.80
C SER A 103 -1.55 1.35 -5.90
N GLY A 104 -2.72 1.98 -5.91
CA GLY A 104 -3.96 1.24 -5.86
C GLY A 104 -5.21 2.09 -5.68
N PHE A 105 -6.27 1.44 -5.21
CA PHE A 105 -7.58 2.04 -4.99
C PHE A 105 -8.18 1.54 -3.68
N SER A 106 -9.04 2.37 -3.09
CA SER A 106 -9.81 2.02 -1.91
C SER A 106 -11.29 2.33 -2.10
N SER A 107 -12.17 1.56 -1.48
CA SER A 107 -13.62 1.80 -1.47
C SER A 107 -14.26 1.36 -0.16
N GLY A 108 -15.44 1.90 0.15
CA GLY A 108 -16.13 1.59 1.40
C GLY A 108 -15.42 2.20 2.61
N LEU A 109 -15.63 1.62 3.80
CA LEU A 109 -14.95 2.08 5.01
C LEU A 109 -13.48 1.67 4.97
N VAL A 110 -12.55 2.61 4.97
CA VAL A 110 -11.11 2.30 5.10
C VAL A 110 -10.52 3.13 6.22
N ASN A 111 -10.43 2.50 7.39
CA ASN A 111 -9.83 3.03 8.61
C ASN A 111 -8.71 2.06 9.05
N PRO A 112 -7.44 2.51 9.21
CA PRO A 112 -6.95 3.88 8.97
C PRO A 112 -7.05 4.32 7.50
N PRO A 113 -7.06 5.64 7.22
CA PRO A 113 -7.10 6.15 5.85
C PRO A 113 -6.00 5.54 4.98
N SER A 114 -6.34 5.21 3.74
CA SER A 114 -5.36 4.64 2.79
C SER A 114 -4.23 5.62 2.48
N CYS A 115 -3.00 5.10 2.42
CA CYS A 115 -1.82 5.82 1.94
C CYS A 115 -1.42 5.45 0.50
N LEU A 116 -2.23 4.63 -0.19
CA LEU A 116 -1.93 4.21 -1.56
C LEU A 116 -1.95 5.42 -2.49
N THR A 117 -0.91 5.57 -3.32
CA THR A 117 -0.99 6.53 -4.41
C THR A 117 -2.06 6.06 -5.38
N ARG A 118 -2.94 6.97 -5.83
CA ARG A 118 -3.90 6.61 -6.87
C ARG A 118 -3.09 6.20 -8.09
N ALA A 119 -3.33 4.99 -8.60
CA ALA A 119 -2.77 4.60 -9.88
C ALA A 119 -3.37 5.54 -10.94
N VAL A 120 -2.62 6.57 -11.33
CA VAL A 120 -3.03 7.48 -12.39
C VAL A 120 -2.99 6.65 -13.67
N VAL A 121 -4.15 6.18 -14.12
CA VAL A 121 -4.30 5.70 -15.49
C VAL A 121 -4.17 6.93 -16.38
N GLY A 122 -2.94 7.25 -16.83
CA GLY A 122 -2.63 8.12 -17.95
C GLY A 122 -3.51 9.35 -18.21
N LEU A 123 -3.84 10.16 -17.19
CA LEU A 123 -4.60 11.41 -17.39
C LEU A 123 -3.84 12.60 -16.83
N ILE A 124 -2.89 13.08 -17.63
CA ILE A 124 -2.64 14.52 -17.80
C ILE A 124 -2.19 14.75 -19.25
N ASN A 125 -3.16 14.85 -20.17
CA ASN A 125 -3.08 15.85 -21.22
C ASN A 125 -3.68 17.13 -20.64
N GLN A 126 -2.86 17.92 -19.95
CA GLN A 126 -3.22 19.29 -19.61
C GLN A 126 -3.13 20.11 -20.90
N ASN A 127 -4.18 20.08 -21.73
CA ASN A 127 -4.41 21.15 -22.69
C ASN A 127 -4.90 22.37 -21.91
N VAL A 128 -3.97 23.13 -21.33
CA VAL A 128 -4.27 24.48 -20.84
C VAL A 128 -4.44 25.35 -22.08
N GLY A 129 -5.68 25.49 -22.53
CA GLY A 129 -6.08 26.49 -23.50
C GLY A 129 -5.74 27.88 -22.98
N SER A 130 -5.01 28.65 -23.79
CA SER A 130 -4.71 30.06 -23.55
C SER A 130 -6.00 30.85 -23.35
N SER A 131 -6.25 31.31 -22.11
CA SER A 131 -7.29 32.31 -21.84
C SER A 131 -6.72 33.71 -22.06
N LYS A 132 -7.53 34.50 -22.75
CA LYS A 132 -7.27 35.80 -23.37
C LYS A 132 -6.97 36.93 -22.36
N LYS A 133 -6.37 37.98 -22.92
CA LYS A 133 -5.94 39.26 -22.35
C LYS A 133 -6.91 39.88 -21.34
N VAL A 134 -6.32 40.49 -20.31
CA VAL A 134 -6.94 41.46 -19.41
C VAL A 134 -6.93 42.82 -20.12
N ASP A 135 -8.10 43.41 -20.34
CA ASP A 135 -8.23 44.82 -20.68
C ASP A 135 -8.54 45.59 -19.38
N VAL A 136 -7.73 46.62 -19.12
CA VAL A 136 -7.85 47.52 -17.98
C VAL A 136 -8.73 48.70 -18.39
N ALA A 137 -9.73 49.02 -17.58
CA ALA A 137 -10.56 50.22 -17.73
C ALA A 137 -9.88 51.46 -17.11
#